data_AF-A0A0L1IXL2-F1
#
_entry.id   AF-A0A0L1IXL2-F1
#
_cell.length_a   1.000
_cell.length_b   1.000
_cell.length_c   1.000
_cell.angle_alpha   90.00
_cell.angle_beta   90.00
_cell.angle_gamma   90.00
#
_symmetry.space_group_name_H-M   'P 1'
#
loop_
_entity.id
_entity.type
_entity.pdbx_description
1 polymer ?
#
loop_
_entity_poly.entity_id
_entity_poly.type
_entity_poly.pdbx_seq_one_letter_code
_entity_poly.pdbx_strand_id
1 'polypeptide(L)'
;RRVGFTVEKGSPAREGAVIVDINDESRTPVGIITSGLPSPTLGGTNIAMGYVKQGLHKKGTEVGILVRNKLRKATVTGMPWVESKFYRG
;
A
#
# COMPACT_ATOMS: atom_id res chain seq x y z
N ARG A 1 2.00 12.44 1.18
CA ARG A 1 1.28 12.36 -0.13
C ARG A 1 0.43 11.09 -0.17
N ARG A 2 -0.79 11.15 -0.71
CA ARG A 2 -1.66 9.97 -0.85
C ARG A 2 -1.23 9.12 -2.05
N VAL A 3 -1.02 7.83 -1.85
CA VAL A 3 -0.70 6.86 -2.92
C VAL A 3 -1.42 5.53 -2.68
N GLY A 4 -1.44 4.70 -3.73
CA GLY A 4 -1.84 3.31 -3.61
C GLY A 4 -0.65 2.42 -3.25
N PHE A 5 -0.94 1.32 -2.58
CA PHE A 5 -0.01 0.26 -2.24
C PHE A 5 -0.58 -1.08 -2.69
N THR A 6 0.28 -1.90 -3.27
CA THR A 6 0.02 -3.33 -3.49
C THR A 6 0.86 -4.11 -2.49
N VAL A 7 0.19 -4.85 -1.61
CA VAL A 7 0.84 -5.59 -0.51
C VAL A 7 1.01 -7.04 -0.92
N GLU A 8 2.11 -7.67 -0.49
CA GLU A 8 2.33 -9.10 -0.69
C GLU A 8 1.18 -9.98 -0.14
N LYS A 9 1.13 -11.23 -0.60
CA LYS A 9 0.11 -12.19 -0.16
C LYS A 9 0.18 -12.39 1.36
N GLY A 10 -0.99 -12.52 1.98
CA GLY A 10 -1.13 -12.73 3.41
C GLY A 10 -2.20 -11.83 4.01
N SER A 11 -2.04 -11.47 5.27
CA SER A 11 -2.98 -10.58 5.96
C SER A 11 -2.97 -9.18 5.32
N PRO A 12 -4.14 -8.63 4.96
CA PRO A 12 -4.22 -7.31 4.36
C PRO A 12 -3.79 -6.23 5.36
N ALA A 13 -3.12 -5.19 4.85
CA ALA A 13 -2.87 -3.98 5.60
C ALA A 13 -4.18 -3.21 5.79
N ARG A 14 -4.67 -3.14 7.02
CA ARG A 14 -5.89 -2.40 7.37
C ARG A 14 -5.58 -0.95 7.73
N GLU A 15 -6.64 -0.17 7.89
CA GLU A 15 -6.55 1.17 8.48
C GLU A 15 -5.71 1.16 9.77
N GLY A 16 -4.85 2.16 9.91
CA GLY A 16 -3.95 2.32 11.06
C GLY A 16 -2.64 1.53 10.94
N ALA A 17 -2.45 0.70 9.91
CA ALA A 17 -1.17 0.02 9.71
C ALA A 17 -0.05 1.03 9.41
N VAL A 18 1.08 0.88 10.10
CA VAL A 18 2.23 1.76 9.96
C VAL A 18 3.06 1.35 8.75
N ILE A 19 3.39 2.33 7.91
CA ILE A 19 4.30 2.16 6.78
C ILE A 19 5.69 2.48 7.27
N VAL A 20 6.64 1.60 7.02
CA VAL A 20 8.04 1.71 7.42
C VAL A 20 8.95 1.65 6.19
N ASP A 21 10.13 2.25 6.28
CA ASP A 21 11.14 2.05 5.25
C ASP A 21 11.60 0.58 5.27
N ILE A 22 11.69 -0.03 4.09
CA ILE A 22 12.10 -1.42 3.94
C ILE A 22 13.62 -1.60 4.03
N ASN A 23 14.38 -0.53 3.75
CA ASN A 23 15.85 -0.56 3.74
C ASN A 23 16.46 -0.17 5.08
N ASP A 24 15.65 0.33 6.00
CA ASP A 24 16.09 0.73 7.34
C ASP A 24 15.76 -0.36 8.35
N GLU A 25 16.79 -0.95 8.97
CA GLU A 25 16.63 -1.94 10.04
C GLU A 25 15.90 -1.37 11.25
N SER A 26 15.97 -0.05 11.47
CA SER A 26 15.25 0.66 12.54
C SER A 26 13.74 0.75 12.27
N ARG A 27 13.28 0.31 11.08
CA ARG A 27 11.88 0.36 10.64
C ARG A 27 11.26 1.74 10.82
N THR A 28 12.00 2.77 10.40
CA THR A 28 11.58 4.15 10.55
C THR A 28 10.18 4.33 9.94
N PRO A 29 9.21 4.89 10.70
CA PRO A 29 7.86 5.11 10.19
C PRO A 29 7.88 6.20 9.12
N VAL A 30 7.47 5.84 7.91
CA VAL A 30 7.42 6.72 6.73
C VAL A 30 6.00 7.10 6.35
N GLY A 31 4.99 6.54 7.02
CA GLY A 31 3.60 6.82 6.70
C GLY A 31 2.59 5.96 7.44
N ILE A 32 1.34 6.09 7.03
CA ILE A 32 0.20 5.36 7.61
C ILE A 32 -0.79 4.94 6.52
N ILE A 33 -1.33 3.73 6.67
CA ILE A 33 -2.42 3.21 5.85
C ILE A 33 -3.74 3.75 6.37
N THR A 34 -4.54 4.30 5.47
CA THR A 34 -5.88 4.82 5.77
C THR A 34 -6.98 3.83 5.42
N SER A 35 -6.78 3.01 4.39
CA SER A 35 -7.75 1.99 3.98
C SER A 35 -7.02 0.85 3.29
N GLY A 36 -7.45 -0.39 3.50
CA GLY A 36 -6.86 -1.51 2.77
C GLY A 36 -7.59 -2.82 3.00
N LEU A 37 -7.79 -3.54 1.90
CA LEU A 37 -8.61 -4.73 1.78
C LEU A 37 -8.08 -5.63 0.65
N PRO A 38 -8.34 -6.95 0.70
CA PRO A 38 -8.14 -7.81 -0.46
C PRO A 38 -9.16 -7.43 -1.55
N SER A 39 -8.69 -7.23 -2.78
CA SER A 39 -9.54 -6.92 -3.92
C SER A 39 -9.95 -8.21 -4.65
N PRO A 40 -11.23 -8.59 -4.67
CA PRO A 40 -11.70 -9.75 -5.43
C PRO A 40 -11.43 -9.60 -6.94
N THR A 41 -11.57 -8.38 -7.46
CA THR A 41 -11.37 -8.05 -8.88
C THR A 41 -9.92 -8.24 -9.33
N LEU A 42 -8.96 -8.09 -8.42
CA LEU A 42 -7.53 -8.29 -8.68
C LEU A 42 -7.07 -9.68 -8.21
N GLY A 43 -7.96 -10.68 -8.21
CA GLY A 43 -7.61 -12.06 -7.85
C GLY A 43 -7.24 -12.24 -6.37
N GLY A 44 -7.83 -11.44 -5.48
CA GLY A 44 -7.52 -11.46 -4.05
C GLY A 44 -6.23 -10.71 -3.68
N THR A 45 -5.67 -9.92 -4.58
CA THR A 45 -4.50 -9.09 -4.29
C THR A 45 -4.84 -8.07 -3.20
N ASN A 46 -3.96 -7.98 -2.20
CA ASN A 46 -4.11 -7.01 -1.12
C ASN A 46 -3.77 -5.61 -1.64
N ILE A 47 -4.75 -4.73 -1.67
CA ILE A 47 -4.56 -3.32 -2.02
C ILE A 47 -4.80 -2.45 -0.79
N ALA A 48 -4.03 -1.38 -0.70
CA ALA A 48 -4.18 -0.40 0.35
C ALA A 48 -3.93 1.02 -0.17
N MET A 49 -4.46 1.99 0.55
CA MET A 49 -4.27 3.41 0.35
C MET A 49 -3.71 4.00 1.63
N GLY A 50 -2.78 4.94 1.49
CA GLY A 50 -2.20 5.60 2.64
C GLY A 50 -1.44 6.86 2.29
N TYR A 51 -0.98 7.52 3.34
CA TYR A 51 -0.12 8.68 3.25
C TYR A 51 1.31 8.28 3.54
N VAL A 52 2.21 8.74 2.68
CA VAL A 52 3.65 8.47 2.76
C VAL A 52 4.42 9.79 2.74
N LYS A 53 5.57 9.80 3.40
CA LYS A 53 6.53 10.91 3.44
C LYS A 53 6.99 11.29 2.02
N GLN A 54 7.33 12.56 1.85
CA GLN A 54 7.87 13.07 0.59
C GLN A 54 9.19 12.36 0.26
N GLY A 55 9.41 12.01 -1.01
CA GLY A 55 10.53 11.15 -1.46
C GLY A 55 10.17 9.69 -1.74
N LEU A 56 9.25 9.09 -0.96
CA LEU A 56 8.88 7.67 -1.09
C LEU A 56 7.57 7.42 -1.87
N HIS A 57 7.03 8.44 -2.52
CA HIS A 57 5.75 8.37 -3.23
C HIS A 57 5.89 8.02 -4.72
N LYS A 58 7.09 7.65 -5.16
CA LYS A 58 7.36 7.29 -6.56
C LYS A 58 6.76 5.91 -6.85
N LYS A 59 6.15 5.75 -8.02
CA LYS A 59 5.62 4.44 -8.45
C LYS A 59 6.76 3.43 -8.53
N GLY A 60 6.52 2.23 -8.02
CA GLY A 60 7.51 1.16 -7.94
C GLY A 60 8.41 1.20 -6.70
N THR A 61 8.30 2.23 -5.84
CA THR A 61 9.04 2.25 -4.57
C THR A 61 8.55 1.12 -3.67
N GLU A 62 9.47 0.32 -3.16
CA GLU A 62 9.20 -0.71 -2.17
C GLU A 62 9.19 -0.09 -0.77
N VAL A 63 8.22 -0.51 0.04
CA VAL A 63 8.07 -0.09 1.44
C VAL A 63 7.67 -1.30 2.28
N GLY A 64 7.91 -1.22 3.58
CA GLY A 64 7.38 -2.16 4.55
C GLY A 64 6.05 -1.68 5.12
N ILE A 65 5.13 -2.59 5.41
CA ILE A 65 3.93 -2.32 6.18
C ILE A 65 3.89 -3.27 7.37
N LEU A 66 3.73 -2.73 8.57
CA LEU A 66 3.58 -3.53 9.78
C LEU A 66 2.12 -3.98 9.93
N VAL A 67 1.88 -5.26 9.65
CA VAL A 67 0.57 -5.90 9.78
C VAL A 67 0.64 -6.92 10.92
N ARG A 68 -0.03 -6.62 12.04
CA ARG A 68 -0.02 -7.48 13.25
C ARG A 68 1.41 -7.82 13.72
N ASN A 69 2.26 -6.81 13.83
CA ASN A 69 3.70 -6.91 14.15
C ASN A 69 4.56 -7.71 13.15
N LYS A 70 3.99 -8.15 12.01
CA LYS A 70 4.75 -8.77 10.93
C LYS A 70 5.02 -7.73 9.85
N LEU A 71 6.28 -7.64 9.43
CA LEU A 71 6.67 -6.82 8.29
C LEU A 71 6.17 -7.48 7.00
N ARG A 72 5.41 -6.73 6.21
CA ARG A 72 4.90 -7.13 4.90
C ARG A 72 5.46 -6.20 3.84
N LYS A 73 6.01 -6.75 2.77
CA LYS A 73 6.47 -5.95 1.65
C LYS A 73 5.27 -5.39 0.90
N ALA A 74 5.36 -4.12 0.52
CA ALA A 74 4.39 -3.47 -0.32
C ALA A 74 5.08 -2.58 -1.34
N THR A 75 4.45 -2.41 -2.50
CA THR A 75 4.97 -1.56 -3.57
C THR A 75 4.01 -0.41 -3.79
N VAL A 76 4.57 0.80 -3.91
CA VAL A 76 3.82 2.00 -4.25
C VAL A 76 3.30 1.88 -5.69
N THR A 77 1.98 1.94 -5.85
CA THR A 77 1.28 1.81 -7.13
C THR A 77 0.42 3.04 -7.42
N GLY A 78 0.23 3.28 -8.72
CA GLY A 78 -0.70 4.33 -9.18
C GLY A 78 -2.14 3.91 -8.95
N MET A 79 -2.97 4.87 -8.57
CA MET A 79 -4.43 4.69 -8.51
C MET A 79 -5.08 5.29 -9.77
N PRO A 80 -6.18 4.72 -10.27
CA PRO A 80 -6.86 3.51 -9.79
C PRO A 80 -6.14 2.21 -10.23
N TRP A 81 -6.34 1.11 -9.48
CA TRP A 81 -5.78 -0.22 -9.83
C TRP A 81 -6.52 -0.91 -10.97
N VAL A 82 -7.79 -0.56 -11.17
CA VAL A 82 -8.64 -1.10 -12.22
C VAL A 82 -9.10 0.08 -13.07
N GLU A 83 -9.05 -0.08 -14.38
CA GLU A 83 -9.49 0.94 -15.32
C GLU A 83 -10.98 1.23 -15.16
N SER A 84 -11.34 2.52 -15.13
CA SER A 84 -12.73 2.93 -15.02
C SER A 84 -13.42 2.91 -16.39
N LYS A 85 -14.41 2.02 -16.55
CA LYS A 85 -15.21 1.87 -17.77
C LYS A 85 -16.53 2.66 -17.68
N PHE A 86 -16.44 3.95 -17.41
CA PHE A 86 -17.64 4.79 -17.36
C PHE A 86 -18.22 4.95 -18.77
N TYR A 87 -19.54 4.88 -18.89
CA TYR A 87 -20.25 5.24 -20.12
C TYR A 87 -20.04 6.72 -20.41
N ARG A 88 -19.68 7.07 -21.65
CA ARG A 88 -19.31 8.44 -22.05
C ARG A 88 -20.22 9.04 -23.14
N GLY A 89 -21.37 8.42 -23.40
CA GLY A 89 -22.24 8.75 -24.54
C GLY A 89 -22.10 7.73 -25.65
#